data_AF-A0A2E9LAC4-F1
#
_entry.id   AF-A0A2E9LAC4-F1
#
_cell.length_a   1.000
_cell.length_b   1.000
_cell.length_c   1.000
_cell.angle_alpha   90.00
_cell.angle_beta   90.00
_cell.angle_gamma   90.00
#
_symmetry.space_group_name_H-M   'P 1'
#
loop_
_entity.id
_entity.type
_entity.pdbx_description
1 polymer ?
#
loop_
_entity_poly.entity_id
_entity_poly.type
_entity_poly.pdbx_seq_one_letter_code
_entity_poly.pdbx_strand_id
1 'polypeptide(L)' 'MHGTDEPDLIGSAVSNGCIRMRNDDMAIFAEHVTLGTRVSIIG' A
#
# COMPACT_ATOMS: atom_id res chain seq x y z
N MET A 1 -0.56 4.44 2.20
CA MET A 1 -0.76 3.21 1.41
C MET A 1 -2.16 3.22 0.86
N HIS A 2 -2.35 2.73 -0.36
CA HIS A 2 -3.67 2.63 -0.98
C HIS A 2 -3.77 1.42 -1.90
N GLY A 3 -5.01 0.93 -2.10
CA GLY A 3 -5.33 -0.04 -3.14
C GLY A 3 -5.26 0.55 -4.55
N THR A 4 -5.23 -0.28 -5.58
CA THR A 4 -5.19 0.14 -6.99
C THR A 4 -6.02 -0.81 -7.85
N ASP A 5 -6.74 -0.24 -8.83
CA ASP A 5 -7.46 -1.01 -9.86
C ASP A 5 -6.53 -1.38 -11.04
N GLU A 6 -5.28 -0.91 -11.00
CA GLU A 6 -4.21 -1.23 -11.93
C GLU A 6 -3.11 -2.06 -11.22
N PRO A 7 -3.37 -3.33 -10.89
CA PRO A 7 -2.46 -4.16 -10.08
C PRO A 7 -1.12 -4.44 -10.77
N ASP A 8 -1.08 -4.39 -12.10
CA ASP A 8 0.14 -4.62 -12.89
C ASP A 8 1.17 -3.50 -12.73
N LEU A 9 0.76 -2.34 -12.21
CA LEU A 9 1.64 -1.22 -11.90
C LEU A 9 2.27 -1.33 -10.49
N ILE A 10 1.90 -2.33 -9.69
CA ILE A 10 2.55 -2.57 -8.40
C ILE A 10 4.02 -2.95 -8.63
N GLY A 11 4.93 -2.28 -7.92
CA GLY A 11 6.39 -2.47 -8.10
C GLY A 11 7.01 -1.66 -9.24
N SER A 12 6.20 -0.95 -10.03
CA SER A 12 6.69 -0.01 -11.03
C SER A 12 6.92 1.39 -10.43
N ALA A 13 7.90 2.13 -10.97
CA ALA A 13 8.24 3.50 -10.53
C ALA A 13 7.23 4.57 -11.03
N VAL A 14 5.93 4.23 -10.99
CA VAL A 14 4.83 5.06 -11.51
C VAL A 14 4.04 5.67 -10.34
N SER A 15 4.52 5.51 -9.11
CA SER A 15 3.94 6.19 -7.95
C SER A 15 4.75 7.45 -7.64
N ASN A 16 4.07 8.57 -7.44
CA ASN A 16 4.68 9.83 -6.98
C ASN A 16 5.02 9.77 -5.47
N GLY A 17 5.58 8.65 -4.99
CA GLY A 17 5.89 8.40 -3.58
C GLY A 17 4.77 7.76 -2.76
N CYS A 18 3.65 7.36 -3.39
CA CYS A 18 2.59 6.58 -2.74
C CYS A 18 2.83 5.07 -2.87
N ILE A 19 2.70 4.31 -1.79
CA ILE A 19 2.79 2.84 -1.85
C ILE A 19 1.43 2.28 -2.32
N ARG A 20 1.43 1.65 -3.51
CA ARG A 20 0.30 0.89 -4.10
C ARG A 20 0.29 -0.55 -3.60
N MET A 21 -0.89 -1.08 -3.28
CA MET A 21 -1.12 -2.46 -2.87
C MET A 21 -2.28 -3.07 -3.67
N ARG A 22 -2.35 -4.41 -3.71
CA ARG A 22 -3.57 -5.08 -4.19
C ARG A 22 -4.71 -4.77 -3.23
N ASN A 23 -5.93 -4.68 -3.76
CA ASN A 23 -7.10 -4.33 -2.95
C ASN A 23 -7.35 -5.34 -1.81
N ASP A 24 -7.17 -6.63 -2.07
CA ASP A 24 -7.32 -7.68 -1.05
C ASP A 24 -6.28 -7.56 0.08
N ASP A 25 -5.02 -7.27 -0.28
CA ASP A 25 -3.95 -7.04 0.71
C ASP A 25 -4.22 -5.78 1.55
N MET A 26 -4.79 -4.74 0.93
CA MET A 26 -5.17 -3.50 1.62
C MET A 26 -6.31 -3.74 2.64
N ALA A 27 -7.27 -4.60 2.31
CA ALA A 27 -8.35 -4.97 3.23
C ALA A 27 -7.78 -5.70 4.47
N ILE A 28 -6.93 -6.71 4.26
CA ILE A 28 -6.25 -7.43 5.34
C ILE A 28 -5.41 -6.47 6.17
N PHE A 29 -4.65 -5.58 5.52
CA PHE A 29 -3.84 -4.57 6.21
C PHE A 29 -4.69 -3.67 7.12
N ALA A 30 -5.82 -3.18 6.62
CA ALA A 30 -6.71 -2.30 7.38
C ALA A 30 -7.36 -2.99 8.59
N GLU A 31 -7.58 -4.31 8.54
CA GLU A 31 -8.09 -5.09 9.67
C GLU A 31 -7.07 -5.21 10.80
N HIS A 32 -5.77 -5.24 10.47
CA HIS A 32 -4.70 -5.50 11.43
C HIS A 32 -3.99 -4.24 11.93
N VAL A 33 -4.11 -3.12 11.20
CA VAL A 33 -3.39 -1.88 11.49
C VAL A 33 -4.34 -0.81 12.02
N THR A 34 -3.99 -0.27 13.18
CA THR A 34 -4.76 0.79 13.84
C THR A 34 -4.19 2.18 13.56
N LEU A 35 -5.02 3.21 13.71
CA LEU A 35 -4.57 4.59 13.59
C LEU A 35 -3.45 4.90 14.59
N GLY A 36 -2.40 5.57 14.11
CA GLY A 36 -1.21 5.86 14.90
C GLY A 36 -0.11 4.80 14.83
N THR A 37 -0.33 3.68 14.13
CA THR A 37 0.72 2.69 13.87
C THR A 37 1.91 3.34 13.15
N ARG A 38 3.09 3.23 13.75
CA ARG A 38 4.32 3.82 13.20
C ARG A 38 4.75 3.07 11.95
N VAL A 39 5.06 3.82 10.89
CA VAL A 39 5.56 3.27 9.62
C VAL A 39 7.01 3.70 9.44
N SER A 40 7.84 2.76 8.98
CA SER A 40 9.23 3.02 8.55
C SER A 40 9.36 2.58 7.10
N ILE A 41 9.91 3.44 6.24
CA ILE A 41 10.18 3.14 4.83
C ILE A 41 11.69 2.91 4.72
N ILE A 42 12.08 1.71 4.29
CA ILE A 42 13.48 1.31 4.10
C ILE A 42 13.64 1.01 2.61
N GLY A 43 14.67 1.60 2.00
CA GLY A 43 15.04 1.40 0.60
C GLY A 43 16.20 0.44 0.44
#